data_AF-C6M1R8-F1
#
_entry.id   AF-C6M1R8-F1
#
_cell.length_a   1.000
_cell.length_b   1.000
_cell.length_c   1.000
_cell.angle_alpha   90.00
_cell.angle_beta   90.00
_cell.angle_gamma   90.00
#
_symmetry.space_group_name_H-M   'P 1'
#
loop_
_entity.id
_entity.type
_entity.pdbx_description
1 polymer ?
#
loop_
_entity_poly.entity_id
_entity_poly.type
_entity_poly.pdbx_seq_one_letter_code
_entity_poly.pdbx_strand_id
1 'polypeptide(L)'
;MMDVNDFFIECNKLFDDGKYTEVIRRLDQFLAGIIDKNIQIREQILAQLLLGCCYLELAKKTKDTDEAEKLLKDADEHYQNMLRLTDQLTDEQERIEVQINAKSWLVHCYFEHIKRSKDTGKTNSLFGRAVKYNEEIWTLAKQLEDIQIRIEEQTNVLFWFGVCHFEQAIRAKDMNNAGKSFKQAAAFFKRQLRLAGQLEDKQSRIQQQIFAQFGLGRCYVGQVKRIKNKDKAEALFKKQAGKYLLAAYTQLSQLSDKAKKE
;
A
#
# COMPACT_ATOMS: atom_id res chain seq x y z
N MET A 1 16.88 -22.49 -24.57
CA MET A 1 16.87 -21.33 -23.65
C MET A 1 15.41 -20.99 -23.40
N MET A 2 14.99 -20.86 -22.15
CA MET A 2 13.60 -20.50 -21.82
C MET A 2 13.33 -19.08 -22.30
N ASP A 3 12.13 -18.82 -22.83
CA ASP A 3 11.70 -17.46 -23.16
C ASP A 3 11.62 -16.59 -21.89
N VAL A 4 11.89 -15.29 -22.02
CA VAL A 4 11.91 -14.40 -20.85
C VAL A 4 10.52 -14.25 -20.21
N ASN A 5 9.44 -14.32 -21.00
CA ASN A 5 8.09 -14.26 -20.44
C ASN A 5 7.75 -15.54 -19.69
N ASP A 6 8.10 -16.71 -20.24
CA ASP A 6 7.92 -18.00 -19.58
C ASP A 6 8.68 -18.05 -18.24
N PHE A 7 9.87 -17.45 -18.20
CA PHE A 7 10.66 -17.32 -16.97
C PHE A 7 9.91 -16.53 -15.88
N PHE A 8 9.36 -15.35 -16.20
CA PHE A 8 8.61 -14.56 -15.21
C PHE A 8 7.28 -15.21 -14.81
N ILE A 9 6.60 -15.90 -15.73
CA ILE A 9 5.40 -16.68 -15.42
C ILE A 9 5.74 -17.78 -14.40
N GLU A 10 6.87 -18.46 -14.55
CA GLU A 10 7.30 -19.49 -13.60
C GLU A 10 7.69 -18.89 -12.24
N CYS A 11 8.40 -17.76 -12.23
CA CYS A 11 8.73 -17.04 -11.00
C CYS A 11 7.47 -16.61 -10.23
N ASN A 12 6.43 -16.12 -10.91
CA ASN A 12 5.16 -15.77 -10.28
C ASN A 12 4.45 -17.01 -9.68
N LYS A 13 4.43 -18.15 -10.38
CA LYS A 13 3.88 -19.40 -9.81
C LYS A 13 4.63 -19.84 -8.55
N LEU A 14 5.96 -19.73 -8.55
CA LEU A 14 6.77 -20.05 -7.38
C LEU A 14 6.54 -19.06 -6.23
N PHE A 15 6.31 -17.78 -6.55
CA PHE A 15 5.94 -16.76 -5.57
C PHE A 15 4.59 -17.10 -4.90
N ASP A 16 3.58 -17.46 -5.70
CA ASP A 16 2.25 -17.87 -5.20
C ASP A 16 2.33 -19.12 -4.31
N ASP A 17 3.21 -20.06 -4.65
CA ASP A 17 3.53 -21.24 -3.84
C ASP A 17 4.31 -20.89 -2.54
N GLY A 18 4.68 -19.63 -2.34
CA GLY A 18 5.45 -19.16 -1.19
C GLY A 18 6.95 -19.53 -1.24
N LYS A 19 7.48 -19.93 -2.40
CA LYS A 19 8.88 -20.33 -2.61
C LYS A 19 9.79 -19.12 -2.85
N TYR A 20 9.70 -18.11 -1.99
CA TYR A 20 10.36 -16.81 -2.20
C TYR A 20 11.89 -16.90 -2.35
N THR A 21 12.56 -17.74 -1.56
CA THR A 21 14.03 -17.91 -1.65
C THR A 21 14.47 -18.46 -3.01
N GLU A 22 13.67 -19.34 -3.62
CA GLU A 22 13.96 -19.86 -4.96
C GLU A 22 13.71 -18.80 -6.04
N VAL A 23 12.64 -18.00 -5.91
CA VAL A 23 12.38 -16.87 -6.80
C VAL A 23 13.53 -15.86 -6.74
N ILE A 24 13.98 -15.48 -5.53
CA ILE A 24 15.12 -14.57 -5.33
C ILE A 24 16.36 -15.11 -6.05
N ARG A 25 16.75 -16.37 -5.78
CA ARG A 25 17.91 -17.00 -6.40
C ARG A 25 17.86 -16.95 -7.93
N ARG A 26 16.68 -17.20 -8.52
CA ARG A 26 16.49 -17.17 -9.98
C ARG A 26 16.56 -15.76 -10.55
N LEU A 27 15.96 -14.78 -9.89
CA LEU A 27 15.97 -13.39 -10.33
C LEU A 27 17.36 -12.76 -10.21
N ASP A 28 18.12 -13.10 -9.15
CA ASP A 28 19.52 -12.68 -9.01
C ASP A 28 20.39 -13.24 -10.14
N GLN A 29 20.20 -14.52 -10.48
CA GLN A 29 20.87 -15.14 -11.63
C GLN A 29 20.48 -14.49 -12.95
N PHE A 30 19.20 -14.17 -13.13
CA PHE A 30 18.71 -13.46 -14.30
C PHE A 30 19.39 -12.09 -14.43
N LEU A 31 19.36 -11.26 -13.38
CA LEU A 31 19.97 -9.94 -13.38
C LEU A 31 21.49 -9.97 -13.60
N ALA A 32 22.19 -10.96 -13.03
CA ALA A 32 23.62 -11.15 -13.24
C ALA A 32 23.97 -11.56 -14.68
N GLY A 33 23.05 -12.23 -15.37
CA GLY A 33 23.21 -12.68 -16.76
C GLY A 33 22.93 -11.61 -17.82
N ILE A 34 22.40 -10.44 -17.44
CA ILE A 34 22.11 -9.35 -18.39
C ILE A 34 23.43 -8.71 -18.83
N ILE A 35 23.79 -8.94 -20.10
CA ILE A 35 25.02 -8.42 -20.72
C ILE A 35 24.88 -6.92 -21.03
N ASP A 36 23.76 -6.50 -21.64
CA ASP A 36 23.44 -5.09 -21.90
C ASP A 36 22.19 -4.68 -21.12
N LYS A 37 22.42 -3.90 -20.07
CA LYS A 37 21.37 -3.41 -19.17
C LYS A 37 20.47 -2.36 -19.82
N ASN A 38 20.82 -1.82 -20.99
CA ASN A 38 19.98 -0.84 -21.66
C ASN A 38 18.92 -1.50 -22.57
N ILE A 39 19.07 -2.78 -22.92
CA ILE A 39 18.15 -3.47 -23.85
C ILE A 39 16.97 -4.12 -23.13
N GLN A 40 17.14 -4.53 -21.87
CA GLN A 40 16.15 -5.29 -21.10
C GLN A 40 15.62 -4.50 -19.89
N ILE A 41 15.28 -3.23 -20.11
CA ILE A 41 14.90 -2.33 -19.01
C ILE A 41 13.60 -2.77 -18.32
N ARG A 42 12.62 -3.24 -19.10
CA ARG A 42 11.31 -3.69 -18.57
C ARG A 42 11.45 -4.96 -17.77
N GLU A 43 12.26 -5.90 -18.23
CA GLU A 43 12.56 -7.14 -17.53
C GLU A 43 13.35 -6.88 -16.24
N GLN A 44 14.27 -5.91 -16.23
CA GLN A 44 14.93 -5.47 -15.02
C GLN A 44 13.94 -4.85 -14.03
N ILE A 45 13.04 -3.98 -14.49
CA ILE A 45 11.98 -3.40 -13.65
C ILE A 45 11.12 -4.50 -13.02
N LEU A 46 10.70 -5.49 -13.82
CA LEU A 46 9.88 -6.61 -13.34
C LEU A 46 10.65 -7.50 -12.35
N ALA A 47 11.93 -7.76 -12.59
CA ALA A 47 12.78 -8.50 -11.67
C ALA A 47 12.95 -7.76 -10.33
N GLN A 48 13.21 -6.45 -10.36
CA GLN A 48 13.32 -5.63 -9.15
C GLN A 48 12.00 -5.60 -8.37
N LEU A 49 10.87 -5.45 -9.06
CA LEU A 49 9.53 -5.53 -8.44
C LEU A 49 9.35 -6.87 -7.70
N LEU A 50 9.58 -7.99 -8.40
CA LEU A 50 9.33 -9.32 -7.81
C LEU A 50 10.32 -9.67 -6.69
N LEU A 51 11.59 -9.24 -6.79
CA LEU A 51 12.56 -9.33 -5.69
C LEU A 51 12.09 -8.57 -4.47
N GLY A 52 11.68 -7.30 -4.63
CA GLY A 52 11.12 -6.48 -3.56
C GLY A 52 9.92 -7.15 -2.88
N CYS A 53 9.01 -7.75 -3.66
CA CYS A 53 7.87 -8.50 -3.14
C CYS A 53 8.30 -9.72 -2.32
N CYS A 54 9.28 -10.50 -2.80
CA CYS A 54 9.79 -11.67 -2.09
C CYS A 54 10.38 -11.29 -0.72
N TYR A 55 11.22 -10.27 -0.67
CA TYR A 55 11.83 -9.80 0.57
C TYR A 55 10.79 -9.24 1.56
N LEU A 56 9.79 -8.48 1.06
CA LEU A 56 8.70 -7.97 1.88
C LEU A 56 7.85 -9.11 2.49
N GLU A 57 7.50 -10.14 1.71
CA GLU A 57 6.75 -11.29 2.22
C GLU A 57 7.56 -12.13 3.22
N LEU A 58 8.86 -12.32 2.97
CA LEU A 58 9.76 -12.96 3.94
C LEU A 58 9.82 -12.15 5.24
N ALA A 59 9.91 -10.82 5.18
CA ALA A 59 9.94 -9.97 6.35
C ALA A 59 8.66 -10.08 7.20
N LYS A 60 7.49 -10.13 6.54
CA LYS A 60 6.18 -10.32 7.20
C LYS A 60 6.07 -11.66 7.92
N LYS A 61 6.66 -12.72 7.36
CA LYS A 61 6.65 -14.09 7.91
C LYS A 61 7.72 -14.31 8.99
N THR A 62 8.79 -13.52 8.98
CA THR A 62 9.91 -13.65 9.92
C THR A 62 9.51 -13.14 11.30
N LYS A 63 9.70 -13.96 12.34
CA LYS A 63 9.39 -13.58 13.73
C LYS A 63 10.50 -12.77 14.38
N ASP A 64 11.75 -13.08 14.04
CA ASP A 64 12.89 -12.31 14.51
C ASP A 64 12.79 -10.86 14.05
N THR A 65 13.08 -9.92 14.95
CA THR A 65 12.86 -8.50 14.65
C THR A 65 13.99 -7.93 13.80
N ASP A 66 15.22 -8.29 14.10
CA ASP A 66 16.40 -7.76 13.44
C ASP A 66 16.54 -8.34 12.03
N GLU A 67 16.26 -9.64 11.88
CA GLU A 67 16.29 -10.31 10.58
C GLU A 67 15.20 -9.78 9.63
N ALA A 68 13.98 -9.61 10.14
CA ALA A 68 12.92 -8.99 9.34
C ALA A 68 13.22 -7.53 8.99
N GLU A 69 13.96 -6.80 9.84
CA GLU A 69 14.38 -5.44 9.51
C GLU A 69 15.42 -5.42 8.38
N LYS A 70 16.32 -6.41 8.29
CA LYS A 70 17.21 -6.56 7.13
C LYS A 70 16.42 -6.84 5.86
N LEU A 71 15.51 -7.82 5.90
CA LEU A 71 14.65 -8.16 4.76
C LEU A 71 13.83 -6.95 4.26
N LEU A 72 13.34 -6.09 5.15
CA LEU A 72 12.65 -4.86 4.74
C LEU A 72 13.59 -3.83 4.09
N LYS A 73 14.86 -3.78 4.48
CA LYS A 73 15.87 -2.93 3.80
C LYS A 73 16.17 -3.48 2.41
N ASP A 74 16.29 -4.79 2.27
CA ASP A 74 16.48 -5.44 0.97
C ASP A 74 15.28 -5.15 0.05
N ALA A 75 14.05 -5.23 0.57
CA ALA A 75 12.84 -4.83 -0.16
C ALA A 75 12.87 -3.36 -0.59
N ASP A 76 13.19 -2.43 0.32
CA ASP A 76 13.35 -0.99 -0.01
C ASP A 76 14.37 -0.80 -1.13
N GLU A 77 15.54 -1.42 -1.05
CA GLU A 77 16.60 -1.31 -2.05
C GLU A 77 16.13 -1.72 -3.45
N HIS A 78 15.38 -2.82 -3.57
CA HIS A 78 14.84 -3.26 -4.85
C HIS A 78 13.81 -2.28 -5.44
N TYR A 79 12.93 -1.70 -4.62
CA TYR A 79 12.00 -0.68 -5.10
C TYR A 79 12.70 0.66 -5.44
N GLN A 80 13.79 1.01 -4.74
CA GLN A 80 14.63 2.15 -5.12
C GLN A 80 15.35 1.88 -6.44
N ASN A 81 15.83 0.65 -6.67
CA ASN A 81 16.42 0.26 -7.95
C ASN A 81 15.40 0.33 -9.08
N MET A 82 14.17 -0.12 -8.85
CA MET A 82 13.06 0.06 -9.79
C MET A 82 12.87 1.53 -10.17
N LEU A 83 12.89 2.45 -9.19
CA LEU A 83 12.81 3.89 -9.46
C LEU A 83 13.97 4.41 -10.33
N ARG A 84 15.21 3.99 -10.05
CA ARG A 84 16.39 4.41 -10.83
C ARG A 84 16.31 3.96 -12.29
N LEU A 85 15.68 2.82 -12.55
CA LEU A 85 15.49 2.30 -13.91
C LEU A 85 14.45 3.12 -14.70
N THR A 86 13.55 3.84 -14.03
CA THR A 86 12.52 4.66 -14.71
C THR A 86 13.11 5.76 -15.58
N ASP A 87 14.28 6.30 -15.22
CA ASP A 87 14.98 7.34 -16.00
C ASP A 87 15.40 6.86 -17.39
N GLN A 88 15.48 5.54 -17.60
CA GLN A 88 15.86 4.93 -18.87
C GLN A 88 14.65 4.60 -19.77
N LEU A 89 13.42 4.72 -19.24
CA LEU A 89 12.20 4.53 -20.03
C LEU A 89 11.97 5.73 -20.94
N THR A 90 11.72 5.51 -22.23
CA THR A 90 11.47 6.60 -23.20
C THR A 90 10.03 7.07 -23.18
N ASP A 91 9.08 6.21 -22.79
CA ASP A 91 7.67 6.54 -22.70
C ASP A 91 7.37 7.23 -21.37
N GLU A 92 6.78 8.44 -21.43
CA GLU A 92 6.52 9.26 -20.25
C GLU A 92 5.42 8.67 -19.36
N GLN A 93 4.34 8.14 -19.94
CA GLN A 93 3.24 7.56 -19.17
C GLN A 93 3.69 6.27 -18.47
N GLU A 94 4.40 5.39 -19.16
CA GLU A 94 5.00 4.20 -18.57
C GLU A 94 5.95 4.59 -17.42
N ARG A 95 6.77 5.62 -17.61
CA ARG A 95 7.65 6.12 -16.56
C ARG A 95 6.86 6.54 -15.32
N ILE A 96 5.78 7.29 -15.50
CA ILE A 96 4.90 7.73 -14.40
C ILE A 96 4.28 6.52 -13.69
N GLU A 97 3.74 5.55 -14.44
CA GLU A 97 3.12 4.35 -13.89
C GLU A 97 4.12 3.50 -13.08
N VAL A 98 5.31 3.25 -13.62
CA VAL A 98 6.36 2.50 -12.93
C VAL A 98 6.83 3.26 -11.68
N GLN A 99 6.94 4.59 -11.74
CA GLN A 99 7.26 5.41 -10.56
C GLN A 99 6.17 5.34 -9.49
N ILE A 100 4.89 5.39 -9.87
CA ILE A 100 3.76 5.24 -8.96
C ILE A 100 3.80 3.86 -8.28
N ASN A 101 4.01 2.81 -9.05
CA ASN A 101 4.07 1.44 -8.55
C ASN A 101 5.21 1.26 -7.54
N ALA A 102 6.44 1.64 -7.92
CA ALA A 102 7.60 1.54 -7.03
C ALA A 102 7.42 2.34 -5.73
N LYS A 103 6.89 3.57 -5.81
CA LYS A 103 6.61 4.38 -4.61
C LYS A 103 5.51 3.79 -3.76
N SER A 104 4.49 3.17 -4.35
CA SER A 104 3.42 2.50 -3.62
C SER A 104 3.96 1.34 -2.78
N TRP A 105 4.86 0.53 -3.35
CA TRP A 105 5.54 -0.52 -2.61
C TRP A 105 6.48 0.00 -1.51
N LEU A 106 7.16 1.13 -1.74
CA LEU A 106 7.93 1.80 -0.70
C LEU A 106 7.03 2.25 0.47
N VAL A 107 5.86 2.82 0.20
CA VAL A 107 4.86 3.15 1.25
C VAL A 107 4.50 1.91 2.06
N HIS A 108 4.27 0.76 1.41
CA HIS A 108 3.97 -0.51 2.10
C HIS A 108 5.16 -0.96 2.97
N CYS A 109 6.39 -0.90 2.46
CA CYS A 109 7.60 -1.27 3.21
C CYS A 109 7.77 -0.41 4.47
N TYR A 110 7.62 0.92 4.34
CA TYR A 110 7.69 1.83 5.49
C TYR A 110 6.57 1.56 6.50
N PHE A 111 5.37 1.22 6.03
CA PHE A 111 4.27 0.85 6.92
C PHE A 111 4.53 -0.47 7.65
N GLU A 112 5.14 -1.46 7.00
CA GLU A 112 5.52 -2.71 7.66
C GLU A 112 6.63 -2.48 8.70
N HIS A 113 7.62 -1.62 8.41
CA HIS A 113 8.58 -1.17 9.43
C HIS A 113 7.88 -0.53 10.64
N ILE A 114 6.87 0.33 10.42
CA ILE A 114 6.11 0.99 11.48
C ILE A 114 5.42 -0.03 12.38
N LYS A 115 4.75 -1.04 11.79
CA LYS A 115 4.03 -2.07 12.53
C LYS A 115 4.96 -2.83 13.48
N ARG A 116 6.18 -3.10 13.04
CA ARG A 116 7.18 -3.88 13.78
C ARG A 116 7.95 -3.05 14.81
N SER A 117 8.11 -1.74 14.60
CA SER A 117 8.81 -0.85 15.52
C SER A 117 8.02 -0.59 16.80
N LYS A 118 8.69 -0.70 17.95
CA LYS A 118 8.23 -0.22 19.26
C LYS A 118 8.80 1.16 19.61
N ASP A 119 9.82 1.62 18.90
CA ASP A 119 10.44 2.92 19.10
C ASP A 119 9.60 4.01 18.42
N THR A 120 9.05 4.90 19.24
CA THR A 120 8.21 6.01 18.78
C THR A 120 8.95 7.03 17.92
N GLY A 121 10.24 7.28 18.18
CA GLY A 121 11.06 8.20 17.39
C GLY A 121 11.32 7.66 15.99
N LYS A 122 11.75 6.39 15.92
CA LYS A 122 11.90 5.65 14.66
C LYS A 122 10.60 5.62 13.86
N THR A 123 9.48 5.29 14.52
CA THR A 123 8.15 5.25 13.90
C THR A 123 7.72 6.60 13.32
N ASN A 124 7.99 7.72 13.99
CA ASN A 124 7.65 9.05 13.45
C ASN A 124 8.41 9.37 12.16
N SER A 125 9.70 9.02 12.10
CA SER A 125 10.50 9.19 10.87
C SER A 125 9.96 8.34 9.72
N LEU A 126 9.61 7.08 10.00
CA LEU A 126 9.03 6.16 9.01
C LEU A 126 7.67 6.68 8.48
N PHE A 127 6.82 7.24 9.34
CA PHE A 127 5.58 7.89 8.89
C PHE A 127 5.85 9.06 7.95
N GLY A 128 6.85 9.89 8.27
CA GLY A 128 7.25 11.00 7.41
C GLY A 128 7.67 10.52 6.02
N ARG A 129 8.43 9.42 5.93
CA ARG A 129 8.81 8.81 4.64
C ARG A 129 7.62 8.27 3.87
N ALA A 130 6.73 7.50 4.53
CA ALA A 130 5.53 6.97 3.89
C ALA A 130 4.62 8.10 3.37
N VAL A 131 4.39 9.15 4.17
CA VAL A 131 3.62 10.33 3.76
C VAL A 131 4.26 11.03 2.56
N LYS A 132 5.59 11.22 2.56
CA LYS A 132 6.31 11.86 1.46
C LYS A 132 6.12 11.09 0.14
N TYR A 133 6.34 9.78 0.13
CA TYR A 133 6.12 8.98 -1.08
C TYR A 133 4.66 9.03 -1.54
N ASN A 134 3.71 9.01 -0.59
CA ASN A 134 2.30 9.12 -0.90
C ASN A 134 1.90 10.48 -1.52
N GLU A 135 2.53 11.58 -1.09
CA GLU A 135 2.39 12.92 -1.70
C GLU A 135 2.99 12.98 -3.11
N GLU A 136 4.11 12.31 -3.33
CA GLU A 136 4.72 12.20 -4.66
C GLU A 136 3.83 11.39 -5.61
N ILE A 137 3.28 10.25 -5.16
CA ILE A 137 2.31 9.46 -5.94
C ILE A 137 1.08 10.32 -6.27
N TRP A 138 0.54 11.07 -5.32
CA TRP A 138 -0.58 11.99 -5.57
C TRP A 138 -0.29 12.98 -6.69
N THR A 139 0.96 13.45 -6.78
CA THR A 139 1.39 14.41 -7.79
C THR A 139 1.56 13.76 -9.16
N LEU A 140 2.15 12.57 -9.21
CA LEU A 140 2.29 11.76 -10.41
C LEU A 140 0.94 11.31 -10.97
N ALA A 141 0.02 10.86 -10.12
CA ALA A 141 -1.29 10.38 -10.54
C ALA A 141 -2.10 11.46 -11.28
N LYS A 142 -1.91 12.75 -10.95
CA LYS A 142 -2.57 13.86 -11.68
C LYS A 142 -2.10 13.99 -13.14
N GLN A 143 -0.94 13.43 -13.47
CA GLN A 143 -0.30 13.49 -14.79
C GLN A 143 -0.69 12.29 -15.66
N LEU A 144 -1.26 11.23 -15.07
CA LEU A 144 -1.77 10.07 -15.82
C LEU A 144 -2.88 10.48 -16.77
N GLU A 145 -2.77 10.13 -18.05
CA GLU A 145 -3.75 10.47 -19.08
C GLU A 145 -5.08 9.73 -18.89
N ASP A 146 -5.03 8.46 -18.49
CA ASP A 146 -6.21 7.67 -18.20
C ASP A 146 -6.87 8.14 -16.89
N ILE A 147 -8.12 8.62 -17.00
CA ILE A 147 -8.88 9.17 -15.89
C ILE A 147 -9.24 8.09 -14.87
N GLN A 148 -9.54 6.86 -15.30
CA GLN A 148 -9.91 5.78 -14.39
C GLN A 148 -8.67 5.31 -13.60
N ILE A 149 -7.53 5.09 -14.27
CA ILE A 149 -6.27 4.76 -13.58
C ILE A 149 -5.89 5.87 -12.60
N ARG A 150 -6.01 7.15 -13.02
CA ARG A 150 -5.81 8.31 -12.13
C ARG A 150 -6.70 8.25 -10.88
N ILE A 151 -7.99 7.94 -11.03
CA ILE A 151 -8.93 7.86 -9.91
C ILE A 151 -8.57 6.69 -8.99
N GLU A 152 -8.18 5.55 -9.53
CA GLU A 152 -7.74 4.38 -8.76
C GLU A 152 -6.51 4.72 -7.90
N GLU A 153 -5.47 5.29 -8.52
CA GLU A 153 -4.24 5.67 -7.81
C GLU A 153 -4.50 6.73 -6.74
N GLN A 154 -5.29 7.76 -7.06
CA GLN A 154 -5.67 8.77 -6.07
C GLN A 154 -6.48 8.16 -4.91
N THR A 155 -7.31 7.16 -5.17
CA THR A 155 -8.07 6.46 -4.13
C THR A 155 -7.15 5.65 -3.22
N ASN A 156 -6.17 4.95 -3.79
CA ASN A 156 -5.11 4.23 -3.05
C ASN A 156 -4.26 5.16 -2.19
N VAL A 157 -3.89 6.33 -2.72
CA VAL A 157 -3.16 7.34 -1.96
C VAL A 157 -3.96 7.83 -0.76
N LEU A 158 -5.25 8.12 -0.96
CA LEU A 158 -6.13 8.58 0.13
C LEU A 158 -6.31 7.50 1.21
N PHE A 159 -6.35 6.23 0.81
CA PHE A 159 -6.33 5.10 1.74
C PHE A 159 -5.07 5.15 2.62
N TRP A 160 -3.88 5.26 2.02
CA TRP A 160 -2.62 5.26 2.76
C TRP A 160 -2.44 6.47 3.67
N PHE A 161 -2.91 7.66 3.28
CA PHE A 161 -2.96 8.81 4.19
C PHE A 161 -3.88 8.53 5.39
N GLY A 162 -5.04 7.95 5.14
CA GLY A 162 -5.98 7.55 6.19
C GLY A 162 -5.37 6.54 7.16
N VAL A 163 -4.71 5.51 6.63
CA VAL A 163 -4.03 4.46 7.40
C VAL A 163 -2.89 5.02 8.23
N CYS A 164 -2.03 5.87 7.66
CA CYS A 164 -0.91 6.47 8.39
C CYS A 164 -1.41 7.29 9.59
N HIS A 165 -2.38 8.17 9.40
CA HIS A 165 -2.94 8.95 10.50
C HIS A 165 -3.71 8.12 11.51
N PHE A 166 -4.40 7.06 11.07
CA PHE A 166 -5.07 6.13 11.98
C PHE A 166 -4.05 5.43 12.88
N GLU A 167 -2.95 4.95 12.31
CA GLU A 167 -1.89 4.26 13.05
C GLU A 167 -1.18 5.20 14.02
N GLN A 168 -0.91 6.45 13.61
CA GLN A 168 -0.44 7.50 14.52
C GLN A 168 -1.40 7.72 15.70
N ALA A 169 -2.71 7.72 15.43
CA ALA A 169 -3.74 7.97 16.44
C ALA A 169 -3.82 6.86 17.51
N ILE A 170 -3.64 5.59 17.12
CA ILE A 170 -3.65 4.49 18.07
C ILE A 170 -2.36 4.41 18.90
N ARG A 171 -1.23 4.88 18.35
CA ARG A 171 0.07 4.91 19.03
C ARG A 171 0.30 6.14 19.89
N ALA A 172 -0.46 7.21 19.67
CA ALA A 172 -0.35 8.45 20.44
C ALA A 172 -0.67 8.22 21.93
N LYS A 173 0.27 8.60 22.80
CA LYS A 173 0.10 8.58 24.26
C LYS A 173 -0.87 9.66 24.75
N ASP A 174 -0.86 10.82 24.09
CA ASP A 174 -1.73 11.95 24.42
C ASP A 174 -3.10 11.81 23.72
N MET A 175 -4.18 11.99 24.49
CA MET A 175 -5.54 11.82 24.00
C MET A 175 -5.96 12.89 23.00
N ASN A 176 -5.46 14.12 23.13
CA ASN A 176 -5.81 15.23 22.22
C ASN A 176 -5.19 15.02 20.84
N ASN A 177 -3.90 14.67 20.80
CA ASN A 177 -3.17 14.31 19.59
C ASN A 177 -3.80 13.09 18.92
N ALA A 178 -4.11 12.04 19.69
CA ALA A 178 -4.84 10.89 19.17
C ALA A 178 -6.18 11.30 18.54
N GLY A 179 -6.96 12.14 19.22
CA GLY A 179 -8.24 12.64 18.71
C GLY A 179 -8.10 13.44 17.41
N LYS A 180 -7.08 14.30 17.30
CA LYS A 180 -6.77 15.04 16.07
C LYS A 180 -6.42 14.10 14.92
N SER A 181 -5.56 13.10 15.16
CA SER A 181 -5.15 12.14 14.15
C SER A 181 -6.31 11.25 13.67
N PHE A 182 -7.24 10.83 14.55
CA PHE A 182 -8.45 10.12 14.10
C PHE A 182 -9.37 10.99 13.23
N LYS A 183 -9.45 12.29 13.49
CA LYS A 183 -10.23 13.21 12.65
C LYS A 183 -9.58 13.38 11.28
N GLN A 184 -8.25 13.49 11.23
CA GLN A 184 -7.50 13.54 9.98
C GLN A 184 -7.68 12.26 9.16
N ALA A 185 -7.49 11.09 9.78
CA ALA A 185 -7.72 9.80 9.14
C ALA A 185 -9.14 9.69 8.57
N ALA A 186 -10.16 10.05 9.35
CA ALA A 186 -11.55 10.06 8.88
C ALA A 186 -11.80 11.05 7.73
N ALA A 187 -11.08 12.17 7.66
CA ALA A 187 -11.18 13.11 6.54
C ALA A 187 -10.65 12.49 5.24
N PHE A 188 -9.52 11.79 5.29
CA PHE A 188 -8.95 11.07 4.15
C PHE A 188 -9.86 9.94 3.68
N PHE A 189 -10.35 9.09 4.59
CA PHE A 189 -11.28 8.02 4.20
C PHE A 189 -12.61 8.54 3.65
N LYS A 190 -13.12 9.69 4.13
CA LYS A 190 -14.30 10.34 3.50
C LYS A 190 -14.01 10.78 2.07
N ARG A 191 -12.81 11.33 1.83
CA ARG A 191 -12.40 11.74 0.49
C ARG A 191 -12.22 10.53 -0.42
N GLN A 192 -11.60 9.46 0.07
CA GLN A 192 -11.49 8.17 -0.62
C GLN A 192 -12.88 7.65 -1.00
N LEU A 193 -13.82 7.59 -0.05
CA LEU A 193 -15.18 7.10 -0.30
C LEU A 193 -15.90 7.89 -1.41
N ARG A 194 -15.74 9.22 -1.45
CA ARG A 194 -16.32 10.04 -2.52
C ARG A 194 -15.68 9.76 -3.87
N LEU A 195 -14.36 9.66 -3.91
CA LEU A 195 -13.60 9.43 -5.13
C LEU A 195 -13.85 8.03 -5.70
N ALA A 196 -13.87 7.00 -4.84
CA ALA A 196 -14.21 5.64 -5.20
C ALA A 196 -15.59 5.53 -5.88
N GLY A 197 -16.55 6.39 -5.50
CA GLY A 197 -17.86 6.45 -6.16
C GLY A 197 -17.82 6.83 -7.65
N GLN A 198 -16.71 7.39 -8.13
CA GLN A 198 -16.48 7.81 -9.51
C GLN A 198 -15.82 6.71 -10.37
N LEU A 199 -15.41 5.60 -9.76
CA LEU A 199 -14.87 4.45 -10.48
C LEU A 199 -15.95 3.78 -11.32
N GLU A 200 -15.65 3.57 -12.59
CA GLU A 200 -16.54 2.91 -13.55
C GLU A 200 -16.58 1.40 -13.31
N ASP A 201 -15.43 0.78 -13.05
CA ASP A 201 -15.40 -0.64 -12.69
C ASP A 201 -16.14 -0.87 -11.37
N LYS A 202 -17.16 -1.74 -11.44
CA LYS A 202 -18.04 -1.98 -10.31
C LYS A 202 -17.31 -2.67 -9.16
N GLN A 203 -16.38 -3.59 -9.43
CA GLN A 203 -15.67 -4.34 -8.40
C GLN A 203 -14.63 -3.44 -7.70
N SER A 204 -13.80 -2.71 -8.46
CA SER A 204 -12.87 -1.70 -7.95
C SER A 204 -13.59 -0.66 -7.09
N ARG A 205 -14.73 -0.14 -7.59
CA ARG A 205 -15.58 0.78 -6.82
C ARG A 205 -16.02 0.19 -5.49
N ILE A 206 -16.59 -1.02 -5.49
CA ILE A 206 -17.12 -1.66 -4.28
C ILE A 206 -15.98 -1.93 -3.29
N GLN A 207 -14.85 -2.47 -3.75
CA GLN A 207 -13.69 -2.75 -2.92
C GLN A 207 -13.15 -1.48 -2.24
N GLN A 208 -12.95 -0.42 -3.00
CA GLN A 208 -12.46 0.85 -2.47
C GLN A 208 -13.47 1.51 -1.50
N GLN A 209 -14.77 1.40 -1.77
CA GLN A 209 -15.81 1.86 -0.86
C GLN A 209 -15.78 1.08 0.47
N ILE A 210 -15.62 -0.24 0.43
CA ILE A 210 -15.49 -1.08 1.63
C ILE A 210 -14.27 -0.65 2.45
N PHE A 211 -13.10 -0.48 1.83
CA PHE A 211 -11.89 -0.04 2.53
C PHE A 211 -12.08 1.32 3.20
N ALA A 212 -12.64 2.30 2.47
CA ALA A 212 -12.91 3.63 3.01
C ALA A 212 -13.91 3.59 4.18
N GLN A 213 -15.01 2.85 4.03
CA GLN A 213 -16.04 2.73 5.07
C GLN A 213 -15.53 1.99 6.31
N PHE A 214 -14.75 0.92 6.13
CA PHE A 214 -14.11 0.23 7.23
C PHE A 214 -13.13 1.14 7.99
N GLY A 215 -12.29 1.89 7.26
CA GLY A 215 -11.41 2.91 7.81
C GLY A 215 -12.17 3.98 8.62
N LEU A 216 -13.29 4.48 8.08
CA LEU A 216 -14.17 5.43 8.78
C LEU A 216 -14.75 4.85 10.06
N GLY A 217 -15.29 3.63 9.99
CA GLY A 217 -15.82 2.90 11.13
C GLY A 217 -14.80 2.81 12.25
N ARG A 218 -13.58 2.39 11.94
CA ARG A 218 -12.47 2.29 12.91
C ARG A 218 -12.07 3.65 13.48
N CYS A 219 -12.00 4.69 12.66
CA CYS A 219 -11.68 6.04 13.14
C CYS A 219 -12.72 6.54 14.14
N TYR A 220 -14.01 6.31 13.87
CA TYR A 220 -15.08 6.71 14.77
C TYR A 220 -15.11 5.87 16.05
N VAL A 221 -14.86 4.56 15.99
CA VAL A 221 -14.65 3.75 17.22
C VAL A 221 -13.50 4.30 18.05
N GLY A 222 -12.39 4.68 17.40
CA GLY A 222 -11.25 5.32 18.06
C GLY A 222 -11.65 6.61 18.80
N GLN A 223 -12.47 7.46 18.17
CA GLN A 223 -12.99 8.68 18.79
C GLN A 223 -13.97 8.39 19.93
N VAL A 224 -14.89 7.44 19.76
CA VAL A 224 -15.88 7.04 20.78
C VAL A 224 -15.19 6.64 22.09
N LYS A 225 -14.12 5.84 22.02
CA LYS A 225 -13.34 5.41 23.19
C LYS A 225 -12.71 6.56 23.99
N ARG A 226 -12.67 7.77 23.42
CA ARG A 226 -12.04 8.97 24.02
C ARG A 226 -13.07 10.00 24.49
N ILE A 227 -14.35 9.75 24.30
CA ILE A 227 -15.43 10.63 24.80
C ILE A 227 -15.80 10.21 26.21
N LYS A 228 -15.67 11.11 27.18
CA LYS A 228 -16.03 10.84 28.59
C LYS A 228 -17.54 10.71 28.82
N ASN A 229 -18.34 11.50 28.09
CA ASN A 229 -19.79 11.48 28.22
C ASN A 229 -20.37 10.28 27.45
N LYS A 230 -21.03 9.36 28.16
CA LYS A 230 -21.56 8.11 27.60
C LYS A 230 -22.60 8.35 26.51
N ASP A 231 -23.54 9.26 26.70
CA ASP A 231 -24.60 9.53 25.73
C ASP A 231 -24.03 10.08 24.41
N LYS A 232 -23.04 10.98 24.49
CA LYS A 232 -22.31 11.50 23.32
C LYS A 232 -21.52 10.40 22.63
N ALA A 233 -20.88 9.51 23.39
CA ALA A 233 -20.13 8.38 22.85
C ALA A 233 -21.05 7.40 22.12
N GLU A 234 -22.18 7.06 22.72
CA GLU A 234 -23.20 6.18 22.14
C GLU A 234 -23.83 6.80 20.89
N ALA A 235 -24.17 8.08 20.93
CA ALA A 235 -24.70 8.80 19.78
C ALA A 235 -23.70 8.81 18.60
N LEU A 236 -22.41 9.05 18.87
CA LEU A 236 -21.36 9.00 17.84
C LEU A 236 -21.20 7.58 17.28
N PHE A 237 -21.23 6.56 18.14
CA PHE A 237 -21.12 5.17 17.72
C PHE A 237 -22.28 4.80 16.78
N LYS A 238 -23.52 5.02 17.19
CA LYS A 238 -24.71 4.69 16.39
C LYS A 238 -24.76 5.47 15.07
N LYS A 239 -24.54 6.79 15.11
CA LYS A 239 -24.69 7.67 13.93
C LYS A 239 -23.55 7.58 12.93
N GLN A 240 -22.35 7.19 13.36
CA GLN A 240 -21.16 7.18 12.51
C GLN A 240 -20.53 5.79 12.44
N ALA A 241 -19.95 5.29 13.54
CA ALA A 241 -19.20 4.03 13.54
C ALA A 241 -20.02 2.85 13.03
N GLY A 242 -21.20 2.62 13.64
CA GLY A 242 -22.12 1.55 13.27
C GLY A 242 -22.61 1.70 11.82
N LYS A 243 -22.95 2.92 11.40
CA LYS A 243 -23.36 3.21 10.02
C LYS A 243 -22.32 2.75 8.99
N TYR A 244 -21.05 3.18 9.14
CA TYR A 244 -20.02 2.84 8.16
C TYR A 244 -19.61 1.37 8.22
N LEU A 245 -19.51 0.78 9.42
CA LEU A 245 -19.19 -0.65 9.55
C LEU A 245 -20.27 -1.54 8.95
N LEU A 246 -21.55 -1.21 9.18
CA LEU A 246 -22.67 -1.94 8.59
C LEU A 246 -22.70 -1.80 7.07
N ALA A 247 -22.44 -0.59 6.54
CA ALA A 247 -22.32 -0.37 5.10
C ALA A 247 -21.21 -1.23 4.49
N ALA A 248 -20.02 -1.25 5.10
CA ALA A 248 -18.90 -2.05 4.61
C ALA A 248 -19.25 -3.54 4.61
N TYR A 249 -19.85 -4.02 5.71
CA TYR A 249 -20.31 -5.41 5.83
C TYR A 249 -21.34 -5.78 4.76
N THR A 250 -22.31 -4.90 4.50
CA THR A 250 -23.38 -5.14 3.53
C THR A 250 -22.84 -5.17 2.10
N GLN A 251 -21.78 -4.42 1.81
CA GLN A 251 -21.14 -4.40 0.50
C GLN A 251 -20.24 -5.63 0.26
N LEU A 252 -19.77 -6.33 1.29
CA LEU A 252 -18.91 -7.52 1.12
C LEU A 252 -19.57 -8.59 0.25
N SER A 253 -20.87 -8.82 0.39
CA SER A 253 -21.60 -9.82 -0.41
C SER A 253 -21.74 -9.45 -1.90
N GLN A 254 -21.34 -8.23 -2.28
CA GLN A 254 -21.38 -7.73 -3.66
C GLN A 254 -20.04 -7.88 -4.37
N LEU A 255 -18.99 -8.24 -3.63
CA LEU A 255 -17.72 -8.64 -4.21
C LEU A 255 -17.91 -10.02 -4.86
N SER A 256 -17.49 -10.14 -6.10
CA SER A 256 -17.39 -11.44 -6.75
C SER A 256 -16.20 -12.22 -6.17
N ASP A 257 -16.28 -13.55 -6.17
CA ASP A 257 -15.20 -14.45 -5.72
C ASP A 257 -13.90 -14.34 -6.56
N LYS A 258 -13.81 -13.38 -7.48
CA LYS A 258 -12.62 -13.14 -8.32
C LYS A 258 -11.39 -12.68 -7.53
N ALA A 259 -11.50 -12.37 -6.24
CA ALA A 259 -10.39 -11.96 -5.37
C ALA A 259 -9.36 -13.08 -5.05
N LYS A 260 -9.24 -14.13 -5.88
CA LYS A 260 -8.24 -15.21 -5.76
C LYS A 260 -7.15 -15.18 -6.84
N LYS A 261 -7.07 -14.16 -7.68
CA LYS A 261 -6.06 -14.07 -8.75
C LYS A 261 -5.62 -12.63 -9.02
N GLU A 262 -4.85 -12.08 -8.10
CA GLU A 262 -3.83 -11.06 -8.33
C GLU A 262 -2.65 -11.39 -7.41
#